data_AF-A0A1V6BV09-F1
#
_entry.id   AF-A0A1V6BV09-F1
#
_cell.length_a   1.000
_cell.length_b   1.000
_cell.length_c   1.000
_cell.angle_alpha   90.00
_cell.angle_beta   90.00
_cell.angle_gamma   90.00
#
_symmetry.space_group_name_H-M   'P 1'
#
loop_
_entity.id
_entity.type
_entity.pdbx_description
1 polymer ?
#
loop_
_entity_poly.entity_id
_entity_poly.type
_entity_poly.pdbx_seq_one_letter_code
_entity_poly.pdbx_strand_id
1 'polypeptide(L)'
;MFICVLEDYFLSVIQEFKAVGKEVVISKKEKRTFSRVVYDVKFQTEKSIKIKIEVDVDPPMKFDTEQKLLLLPYSFMTRCFVLSDLYAGKIHALIFRKWRQRVKGRDWYDFEWYVRKGVKINFNHLQERISQFDGIEMSRELFIEKLKERLADTDIDSARQDVLPFIKNPEELEIWSNDYFLQLAEMIKFQN
;
A
#
# COMPACT_ATOMS: atom_id res chain seq x y z
N MET A 1 0.84 12.75 26.43
CA MET A 1 0.74 12.04 25.14
C MET A 1 0.90 10.56 25.43
N PHE A 2 -0.20 9.81 25.46
CA PHE A 2 -0.13 8.36 25.65
C PHE A 2 0.45 7.76 24.37
N ILE A 3 1.70 7.30 24.42
CA ILE A 3 2.21 6.41 23.37
C ILE A 3 1.50 5.09 23.62
N CYS A 4 0.39 4.88 22.92
CA CYS A 4 -0.25 3.57 22.88
C CYS A 4 0.70 2.67 22.09
N VAL A 5 1.24 1.66 22.75
CA VAL A 5 2.20 0.74 22.14
C VAL A 5 1.39 -0.42 21.58
N LEU A 6 1.69 -0.91 20.37
CA LEU A 6 0.91 -2.01 19.75
C LEU A 6 0.84 -3.25 20.65
N GLU A 7 1.87 -3.44 21.47
CA GLU A 7 2.00 -4.42 22.54
C GLU A 7 0.80 -4.42 23.51
N ASP A 8 0.18 -3.26 23.77
CA ASP A 8 -1.00 -3.12 24.65
C ASP A 8 -2.21 -3.93 24.15
N TYR A 9 -2.26 -4.23 22.85
CA TYR A 9 -3.35 -4.98 22.21
C TYR A 9 -3.05 -6.48 22.04
N PHE A 10 -1.83 -6.95 22.33
CA PHE A 10 -1.44 -8.34 22.03
C PHE A 10 -2.29 -9.37 22.77
N LEU A 11 -2.63 -9.11 24.03
CA LEU A 11 -3.48 -10.01 24.80
C LEU A 11 -4.87 -10.15 24.17
N SER A 12 -5.48 -9.02 23.79
CA SER A 12 -6.78 -9.00 23.14
C SER A 12 -6.75 -9.72 21.79
N VAL A 13 -5.70 -9.50 20.98
CA VAL A 13 -5.52 -10.22 19.71
C VAL A 13 -5.43 -11.73 19.95
N ILE A 14 -4.64 -12.18 20.91
CA ILE A 14 -4.50 -13.62 21.22
C ILE A 14 -5.85 -14.20 21.67
N GLN A 15 -6.59 -13.51 22.52
CA GLN A 15 -7.88 -13.97 23.03
C GLN A 15 -8.94 -14.08 21.92
N GLU A 16 -9.04 -13.08 21.04
CA GLU A 16 -9.99 -13.07 19.91
C GLU A 16 -9.73 -14.23 18.94
N PHE A 17 -8.46 -14.45 18.55
CA PHE A 17 -8.13 -15.59 17.69
C PHE A 17 -8.32 -16.95 18.40
N LYS A 18 -8.00 -17.03 19.70
CA LYS A 18 -8.23 -18.25 20.49
C LYS A 18 -9.72 -18.59 20.56
N ALA A 19 -10.60 -17.59 20.68
CA ALA A 19 -12.04 -17.78 20.71
C ALA A 19 -12.59 -18.42 19.42
N VAL A 20 -11.93 -18.20 18.28
CA VAL A 20 -12.27 -18.85 16.99
C VAL A 20 -11.43 -20.10 16.68
N GLY A 21 -10.78 -20.68 17.70
CA GLY A 21 -10.00 -21.90 17.57
C GLY A 21 -8.68 -21.72 16.81
N LYS A 22 -8.11 -20.51 16.80
CA LYS A 22 -6.83 -20.20 16.16
C LYS A 22 -5.79 -19.80 17.21
N GLU A 23 -4.71 -20.56 17.28
CA GLU A 23 -3.53 -20.17 18.05
C GLU A 23 -2.71 -19.13 17.28
N VAL A 24 -2.24 -18.09 17.97
CA VAL A 24 -1.49 -16.99 17.37
C VAL A 24 -0.12 -16.88 18.01
N VAL A 25 0.89 -16.79 17.16
CA VAL A 25 2.27 -16.47 17.57
C VAL A 25 2.58 -15.05 17.09
N ILE A 26 2.78 -14.13 18.04
CA ILE A 26 3.20 -12.76 17.74
C ILE A 26 4.72 -12.70 17.81
N SER A 27 5.35 -12.26 16.73
CA SER A 27 6.81 -12.10 16.65
C SER A 27 7.17 -10.69 16.20
N LYS A 28 8.10 -10.06 16.90
CA LYS A 28 8.67 -8.76 16.54
C LYS A 28 9.97 -9.00 15.78
N LYS A 29 10.03 -8.56 14.52
CA LYS A 29 11.26 -8.69 13.73
C LYS A 29 12.05 -7.38 13.79
N GLU A 30 13.13 -7.37 14.56
CA GLU A 30 14.13 -6.31 14.49
C GLU A 30 14.98 -6.52 13.23
N LYS A 31 15.12 -5.49 12.38
CA LYS A 31 16.07 -5.54 11.27
C LYS A 31 17.47 -5.24 11.81
N ARG A 32 18.24 -6.27 12.16
CA ARG A 32 19.69 -6.19 12.38
C ARG A 32 20.43 -6.80 11.18
N THR A 33 21.44 -6.08 10.70
CA THR A 33 22.33 -6.52 9.62
C THR A 33 23.15 -7.75 10.05
N PHE A 34 23.45 -8.62 9.08
CA PHE A 34 23.88 -10.04 9.16
C PHE A 34 25.04 -10.42 10.10
N SER A 35 24.97 -11.63 10.71
CA SER A 35 25.96 -12.72 10.58
C SER A 35 25.61 -13.94 11.47
N ARG A 36 24.78 -14.90 11.01
CA ARG A 36 24.70 -16.29 11.52
C ARG A 36 23.68 -17.14 10.75
N VAL A 37 23.97 -18.43 10.61
CA VAL A 37 23.16 -19.44 9.92
C VAL A 37 22.05 -19.94 10.86
N VAL A 38 20.84 -20.15 10.32
CA VAL A 38 19.70 -20.74 11.02
C VAL A 38 19.13 -21.87 10.16
N TYR A 39 18.94 -23.04 10.77
CA TYR A 39 18.22 -24.17 10.18
C TYR A 39 16.76 -24.14 10.63
N ASP A 40 15.83 -24.27 9.69
CA ASP A 40 14.38 -24.37 9.93
C ASP A 40 13.95 -25.81 9.61
N VAL A 41 13.44 -26.56 10.58
CA VAL A 41 12.72 -27.83 10.35
C VAL A 41 11.32 -27.68 10.91
N LYS A 42 10.30 -27.72 10.03
CA LYS A 42 8.90 -27.50 10.39
C LYS A 42 8.02 -28.61 9.82
N PHE A 43 7.14 -29.15 10.65
CA PHE A 43 5.95 -29.87 10.21
C PHE A 43 4.73 -29.06 10.65
N GLN A 44 4.02 -28.48 9.68
CA GLN A 44 2.72 -27.83 9.88
C GLN A 44 1.73 -28.57 8.98
N THR A 45 0.84 -29.35 9.57
CA THR A 45 -0.21 -30.09 8.85
C THR A 45 -1.31 -29.17 8.32
N GLU A 46 -1.40 -27.93 8.83
CA GLU A 46 -2.33 -26.89 8.38
C GLU A 46 -1.60 -25.69 7.72
N LYS A 47 -2.27 -25.06 6.74
CA LYS A 47 -1.78 -23.82 6.11
C LYS A 47 -1.75 -22.69 7.15
N SER A 48 -0.57 -22.15 7.42
CA SER A 48 -0.43 -20.97 8.29
C SER A 48 -0.80 -19.67 7.57
N ILE A 49 -1.55 -18.81 8.24
CA ILE A 49 -1.86 -17.44 7.79
C ILE A 49 -0.90 -16.49 8.51
N LYS A 50 -0.17 -15.67 7.73
CA LYS A 50 0.72 -14.64 8.27
C LYS A 50 0.11 -13.26 8.10
N ILE A 51 -0.16 -12.58 9.22
CA ILE A 51 -0.64 -11.20 9.25
C ILE A 51 0.56 -10.29 9.54
N LYS A 52 0.78 -9.27 8.71
CA LYS A 52 1.85 -8.28 8.89
C LYS A 52 1.22 -6.96 9.31
N ILE A 53 1.56 -6.49 10.50
CA ILE A 53 1.15 -5.18 11.01
C ILE A 53 2.36 -4.25 10.90
N GLU A 54 2.19 -3.13 10.20
CA GLU A 54 3.19 -2.06 10.08
C GLU A 54 2.62 -0.80 10.73
N VAL A 55 3.39 -0.17 11.60
CA VAL A 55 3.01 1.06 12.30
C VAL A 55 4.02 2.13 11.88
N ASP A 56 3.51 3.21 11.30
CA ASP A 56 4.27 4.43 11.05
C ASP A 56 4.13 5.35 12.27
N VAL A 57 5.24 5.62 12.94
CA VAL A 57 5.29 6.45 14.16
C VAL A 57 5.63 7.92 13.85
N ASP A 58 5.96 8.22 12.60
CA ASP A 58 6.25 9.56 12.11
C ASP A 58 5.61 9.75 10.73
N PRO A 59 4.26 9.70 10.63
CA PRO A 59 3.60 9.73 9.34
C PRO A 59 3.63 11.14 8.72
N PRO A 60 3.71 11.23 7.38
CA PRO A 60 3.50 12.49 6.66
C PRO A 60 2.13 13.06 6.99
N MET A 61 2.09 14.34 7.37
CA MET A 61 0.86 15.00 7.86
C MET A 61 -0.02 15.53 6.71
N LYS A 62 -1.01 16.37 7.02
CA LYS A 62 -2.00 16.94 6.07
C LYS A 62 -2.92 15.92 5.39
N PHE A 63 -3.10 14.76 6.02
CA PHE A 63 -4.15 13.82 5.67
C PHE A 63 -5.38 14.02 6.54
N ASP A 64 -6.52 13.62 6.00
CA ASP A 64 -7.78 13.50 6.68
C ASP A 64 -8.13 12.02 6.92
N THR A 65 -9.05 11.81 7.85
CA THR A 65 -9.57 10.49 8.16
C THR A 65 -11.10 10.51 8.17
N GLU A 66 -11.68 9.35 7.89
CA GLU A 66 -13.11 9.11 8.00
C GLU A 66 -13.39 7.93 8.90
N GLN A 67 -14.58 7.93 9.50
CA GLN A 67 -15.08 6.80 10.29
C GLN A 67 -15.87 5.87 9.37
N LYS A 68 -15.50 4.59 9.33
CA LYS A 68 -16.22 3.54 8.60
C LYS A 68 -16.84 2.55 9.59
N LEU A 69 -18.11 2.21 9.38
CA LEU A 69 -18.77 1.13 10.10
C LEU A 69 -18.40 -0.21 9.44
N LEU A 70 -17.79 -1.11 10.21
CA LEU A 70 -17.63 -2.52 9.85
C LEU A 70 -18.64 -3.33 10.64
N LEU A 71 -19.34 -4.25 9.97
CA LEU A 71 -20.41 -5.07 10.57
C LEU A 71 -19.91 -6.43 11.07
N LEU A 72 -18.74 -6.85 10.63
CA LEU A 72 -18.16 -8.16 10.93
C LEU A 72 -16.81 -8.01 11.64
N PRO A 73 -16.49 -8.91 12.59
CA PRO A 73 -17.34 -9.98 13.13
C PRO A 73 -18.50 -9.48 14.03
N TYR A 74 -18.45 -8.20 14.42
CA TYR A 74 -19.52 -7.46 15.08
C TYR A 74 -19.46 -6.00 14.59
N SER A 75 -20.45 -5.17 14.95
CA SER A 75 -20.49 -3.77 14.53
C SER A 75 -19.47 -2.92 15.29
N PHE A 76 -18.52 -2.31 14.59
CA PHE A 76 -17.59 -1.34 15.16
C PHE A 76 -17.25 -0.22 14.17
N MET A 77 -16.94 0.96 14.71
CA MET A 77 -16.42 2.07 13.93
C MET A 77 -14.90 1.98 13.89
N THR A 78 -14.33 2.12 12.69
CA THR A 78 -12.88 2.22 12.49
C THR A 78 -12.52 3.50 11.76
N ARG A 79 -11.41 4.10 12.17
CA ARG A 79 -10.86 5.28 11.51
C ARG A 79 -9.96 4.84 10.36
N CYS A 80 -10.25 5.33 9.17
CA CYS A 80 -9.45 5.09 7.97
C CYS A 80 -9.03 6.42 7.36
N PHE A 81 -7.96 6.42 6.58
CA PHE A 81 -7.68 7.56 5.69
C PHE A 81 -8.84 7.78 4.73
N VAL A 82 -9.11 9.04 4.39
CA VAL A 82 -9.99 9.34 3.27
C VAL A 82 -9.35 8.89 1.96
N LEU A 83 -10.19 8.62 0.96
CA LEU A 83 -9.74 7.99 -0.28
C LEU A 83 -8.72 8.83 -1.07
N SER A 84 -8.80 10.16 -0.99
CA SER A 84 -7.85 11.08 -1.63
C SER A 84 -6.42 10.96 -1.07
N ASP A 85 -6.29 10.66 0.21
CA ASP A 85 -5.00 10.55 0.89
C ASP A 85 -4.41 9.15 0.74
N LEU A 86 -5.26 8.13 0.71
CA LEU A 86 -4.84 6.79 0.27
C LEU A 86 -4.30 6.84 -1.16
N TYR A 87 -4.96 7.60 -2.05
CA TYR A 87 -4.48 7.76 -3.41
C TYR A 87 -3.12 8.46 -3.45
N ALA A 88 -2.93 9.54 -2.69
CA ALA A 88 -1.64 10.21 -2.56
C ALA A 88 -0.52 9.25 -2.11
N GLY A 89 -0.78 8.39 -1.12
CA GLY A 89 0.19 7.37 -0.70
C GLY A 89 0.50 6.33 -1.79
N LYS A 90 -0.50 5.91 -2.56
CA LYS A 90 -0.36 4.91 -3.63
C LYS A 90 0.39 5.46 -4.83
N ILE A 91 0.09 6.68 -5.25
CA ILE A 91 0.74 7.31 -6.40
C ILE A 91 2.20 7.71 -6.07
N HIS A 92 2.48 8.11 -4.83
CA HIS A 92 3.86 8.26 -4.34
C HIS A 92 4.65 6.95 -4.47
N ALA A 93 4.08 5.84 -4.01
CA ALA A 93 4.72 4.53 -4.11
C ALA A 93 4.95 4.08 -5.57
N LEU A 94 4.05 4.41 -6.49
CA LEU A 94 4.19 4.10 -7.92
C LEU A 94 5.43 4.77 -8.53
N ILE A 95 5.70 6.02 -8.15
CA ILE A 95 6.75 6.86 -8.73
C ILE A 95 8.10 6.67 -8.02
N PHE A 96 8.12 6.78 -6.69
CA PHE A 96 9.37 6.95 -5.93
C PHE A 96 9.96 5.65 -5.38
N ARG A 97 9.21 4.55 -5.41
CA ARG A 97 9.70 3.28 -4.88
C ARG A 97 10.78 2.71 -5.81
N LYS A 98 12.00 2.58 -5.28
CA LYS A 98 13.15 1.99 -5.99
C LYS A 98 12.95 0.49 -6.21
N TRP A 99 12.70 0.09 -7.45
CA TRP A 99 12.68 -1.32 -7.85
C TRP A 99 14.05 -1.73 -8.34
N ARG A 100 14.69 -2.71 -7.68
CA ARG A 100 15.97 -3.26 -8.18
C ARG A 100 15.79 -4.11 -9.43
N GLN A 101 14.84 -5.05 -9.41
CA GLN A 101 14.67 -6.06 -10.46
C GLN A 101 13.21 -6.44 -10.77
N ARG A 102 12.23 -6.06 -9.94
CA ARG A 102 10.82 -6.46 -10.10
C ARG A 102 9.91 -5.26 -10.02
N VAL A 103 9.05 -5.10 -11.02
CA VAL A 103 7.97 -4.11 -10.99
C VAL A 103 6.84 -4.62 -10.10
N LYS A 104 6.31 -3.78 -9.22
CA LYS A 104 5.13 -4.14 -8.41
C LYS A 104 3.87 -3.70 -9.13
N GLY A 105 3.33 -4.58 -9.96
CA GLY A 105 2.12 -4.31 -10.72
C GLY A 105 0.88 -3.99 -9.88
N ARG A 106 0.82 -4.40 -8.60
CA ARG A 106 -0.30 -3.96 -7.72
C ARG A 106 -0.39 -2.45 -7.55
N ASP A 107 0.72 -1.72 -7.58
CA ASP A 107 0.70 -0.25 -7.53
C ASP A 107 0.08 0.33 -8.83
N TRP A 108 0.23 -0.37 -9.96
CA TRP A 108 -0.36 -0.01 -11.26
C TRP A 108 -1.85 -0.33 -11.31
N TYR A 109 -2.25 -1.48 -10.76
CA TYR A 109 -3.66 -1.87 -10.62
C TYR A 109 -4.42 -0.85 -9.76
N ASP A 110 -3.83 -0.46 -8.61
CA ASP A 110 -4.41 0.57 -7.76
C ASP A 110 -4.52 1.91 -8.51
N PHE A 111 -3.49 2.32 -9.26
CA PHE A 111 -3.52 3.56 -10.05
C PHE A 111 -4.69 3.59 -11.04
N GLU A 112 -4.85 2.54 -11.85
CA GLU A 112 -5.98 2.40 -12.75
C GLU A 112 -7.32 2.47 -12.00
N TRP A 113 -7.43 1.76 -10.87
CA TRP A 113 -8.63 1.75 -10.05
C TRP A 113 -9.01 3.15 -9.54
N TYR A 114 -8.05 3.94 -9.06
CA TYR A 114 -8.29 5.31 -8.58
C TYR A 114 -8.75 6.24 -9.72
N VAL A 115 -8.10 6.16 -10.88
CA VAL A 115 -8.46 6.96 -12.06
C VAL A 115 -9.88 6.59 -12.54
N ARG A 116 -10.20 5.30 -12.67
CA ARG A 116 -11.54 4.82 -13.03
C ARG A 116 -12.62 5.28 -12.06
N LYS A 117 -12.30 5.35 -10.76
CA LYS A 117 -13.20 5.87 -9.73
C LYS A 117 -13.31 7.40 -9.70
N GLY A 118 -12.49 8.11 -10.48
CA GLY A 118 -12.47 9.57 -10.53
C GLY A 118 -12.04 10.21 -9.22
N VAL A 119 -11.27 9.50 -8.40
CA VAL A 119 -10.80 9.99 -7.10
C VAL A 119 -9.81 11.13 -7.33
N LYS A 120 -10.00 12.22 -6.60
CA LYS A 120 -9.09 13.37 -6.64
C LYS A 120 -7.94 13.17 -5.66
N ILE A 121 -6.71 13.41 -6.12
CA ILE A 121 -5.51 13.37 -5.27
C ILE A 121 -5.51 14.58 -4.34
N ASN A 122 -5.28 14.37 -3.05
CA ASN A 122 -4.87 15.44 -2.16
C ASN A 122 -3.38 15.76 -2.39
N PHE A 123 -3.12 16.81 -3.19
CA PHE A 123 -1.74 17.16 -3.52
C PHE A 123 -0.96 17.71 -2.31
N ASN A 124 -1.65 18.33 -1.34
CA ASN A 124 -0.99 18.85 -0.15
C ASN A 124 -0.43 17.70 0.70
N HIS A 125 -1.20 16.63 0.92
CA HIS A 125 -0.69 15.44 1.59
C HIS A 125 0.42 14.77 0.78
N LEU A 126 0.24 14.62 -0.54
CA LEU A 126 1.26 14.05 -1.42
C LEU A 126 2.59 14.82 -1.34
N GLN A 127 2.55 16.16 -1.30
CA GLN A 127 3.75 16.98 -1.17
C GLN A 127 4.44 16.77 0.18
N GLU A 128 3.70 16.63 1.30
CA GLU A 128 4.32 16.27 2.59
C GLU A 128 5.04 14.93 2.51
N ARG A 129 4.43 13.94 1.85
CA ARG A 129 5.05 12.62 1.63
C ARG A 129 6.34 12.73 0.83
N ILE A 130 6.31 13.45 -0.28
CA ILE A 130 7.49 13.64 -1.15
C ILE A 130 8.59 14.38 -0.37
N SER A 131 8.25 15.42 0.39
CA SER A 131 9.23 16.15 1.19
C SER A 131 9.87 15.26 2.26
N GLN A 132 9.07 14.50 3.01
CA GLN A 132 9.56 13.66 4.10
C GLN A 132 10.40 12.47 3.61
N PHE A 133 9.97 11.78 2.54
CA PHE A 133 10.64 10.55 2.08
C PHE A 133 11.73 10.80 1.04
N ASP A 134 11.58 11.82 0.21
CA ASP A 134 12.46 12.08 -0.94
C ASP A 134 13.22 13.41 -0.81
N GLY A 135 12.86 14.28 0.14
CA GLY A 135 13.57 15.53 0.42
C GLY A 135 13.40 16.60 -0.65
N ILE A 136 12.32 16.56 -1.43
CA ILE A 136 12.10 17.46 -2.57
C ILE A 136 10.74 18.16 -2.49
N GLU A 137 10.70 19.40 -2.96
CA GLU A 137 9.46 20.10 -3.28
C GLU A 137 9.13 19.95 -4.76
N MET A 138 7.85 19.76 -5.07
CA MET A 138 7.41 19.40 -6.41
C MET A 138 6.10 20.11 -6.75
N SER A 139 6.07 20.80 -7.89
CA SER A 139 4.81 21.32 -8.42
C SER A 139 3.96 20.18 -8.98
N ARG A 140 2.66 20.43 -9.22
CA ARG A 140 1.77 19.44 -9.85
C ARG A 140 2.25 19.07 -11.25
N GLU A 141 2.78 20.03 -11.98
CA GLU A 141 3.29 19.87 -13.34
C GLU A 141 4.51 18.94 -13.34
N LEU A 142 5.51 19.23 -12.50
CA LEU A 142 6.70 18.40 -12.37
C LEU A 142 6.36 16.98 -11.86
N PHE A 143 5.36 16.87 -10.99
CA PHE A 143 4.86 15.58 -10.54
C PHE A 143 4.28 14.75 -11.69
N ILE A 144 3.45 15.36 -12.54
CA ILE A 144 2.87 14.70 -13.70
C ILE A 144 3.95 14.31 -14.72
N GLU A 145 4.96 15.17 -14.94
CA GLU A 145 6.10 14.83 -15.80
C GLU A 145 6.82 13.58 -15.30
N LYS A 146 7.18 13.53 -14.01
CA LYS A 146 7.84 12.35 -13.41
C LYS A 146 6.99 11.10 -13.43
N LEU A 147 5.67 11.25 -13.24
CA LEU A 147 4.75 10.14 -13.40
C LEU A 147 4.80 9.61 -14.83
N LYS A 148 4.70 10.47 -15.84
CA LYS A 148 4.75 10.06 -17.25
C LYS A 148 6.08 9.40 -17.61
N GLU A 149 7.21 9.93 -17.14
CA GLU A 149 8.53 9.30 -17.28
C GLU A 149 8.53 7.88 -16.71
N ARG A 150 8.04 7.72 -15.47
CA ARG A 150 7.95 6.42 -14.81
C ARG A 150 7.05 5.45 -15.58
N LEU A 151 5.92 5.94 -16.07
CA LEU A 151 4.96 5.13 -16.81
C LEU A 151 5.50 4.71 -18.17
N ALA A 152 6.29 5.55 -18.84
CA ALA A 152 6.90 5.24 -20.14
C ALA A 152 8.07 4.25 -20.05
N ASP A 153 8.89 4.34 -19.00
CA ASP A 153 10.14 3.55 -18.85
C ASP A 153 9.94 2.17 -18.19
N THR A 154 8.74 1.86 -17.69
CA THR A 154 8.51 0.61 -16.96
C THR A 154 8.18 -0.56 -17.89
N ASP A 155 8.78 -1.73 -17.61
CA ASP A 155 8.36 -3.01 -18.16
C ASP A 155 6.96 -3.41 -17.66
N ILE A 156 5.95 -3.17 -18.51
CA ILE A 156 4.54 -3.45 -18.22
C ILE A 156 4.26 -4.95 -18.14
N ASP A 157 5.03 -5.78 -18.85
CA ASP A 157 4.84 -7.23 -18.78
C ASP A 157 5.23 -7.75 -17.40
N SER A 158 6.29 -7.20 -16.80
CA SER A 158 6.65 -7.46 -15.39
C SER A 158 5.54 -7.01 -14.42
N ALA A 159 4.94 -5.84 -14.66
CA ALA A 159 3.80 -5.38 -13.88
C ALA A 159 2.61 -6.34 -13.98
N ARG A 160 2.24 -6.76 -15.19
CA ARG A 160 1.16 -7.71 -15.45
C ARG A 160 1.39 -9.02 -14.71
N GLN A 161 2.60 -9.57 -14.77
CA GLN A 161 2.98 -10.80 -14.09
C GLN A 161 2.89 -10.72 -12.55
N ASP A 162 3.15 -9.54 -11.93
CA ASP A 162 2.94 -9.36 -10.48
C ASP A 162 1.46 -9.47 -10.08
N VAL A 163 0.54 -9.17 -11.00
CA VAL A 163 -0.90 -9.03 -10.72
C VAL A 163 -1.69 -10.27 -11.11
N LEU A 164 -1.29 -10.97 -12.18
CA LEU A 164 -1.97 -12.18 -12.70
C LEU A 164 -2.43 -13.18 -11.61
N PRO A 165 -1.62 -13.52 -10.58
CA PRO A 165 -2.04 -14.48 -9.56
C PRO A 165 -3.21 -14.03 -8.68
N PHE A 166 -3.58 -12.75 -8.71
CA PHE A 166 -4.57 -12.14 -7.83
C PHE A 166 -5.89 -11.80 -8.52
N ILE A 167 -5.95 -11.88 -9.85
CA ILE A 167 -7.13 -11.49 -10.63
C ILE A 167 -7.90 -12.72 -11.11
N LYS A 168 -9.23 -12.63 -11.11
CA LYS A 168 -10.12 -13.69 -11.58
C LYS A 168 -10.20 -13.77 -13.10
N ASN A 169 -10.24 -12.62 -13.77
CA ASN A 169 -10.26 -12.52 -15.23
C ASN A 169 -8.97 -11.89 -15.77
N PRO A 170 -8.01 -12.69 -16.28
CA PRO A 170 -6.76 -12.18 -16.84
C PRO A 170 -6.94 -11.23 -18.04
N GLU A 171 -8.05 -11.33 -18.77
CA GLU A 171 -8.34 -10.49 -19.95
C GLU A 171 -8.43 -9.00 -19.59
N GLU A 172 -8.77 -8.66 -18.34
CA GLU A 172 -8.78 -7.27 -17.85
C GLU A 172 -7.40 -6.60 -17.95
N LEU A 173 -6.33 -7.39 -18.01
CA LEU A 173 -4.95 -6.90 -18.11
C LEU A 173 -4.41 -6.85 -19.55
N GLU A 174 -5.18 -7.27 -20.56
CA GLU A 174 -4.72 -7.24 -21.96
C GLU A 174 -4.54 -5.81 -22.46
N ILE A 175 -5.36 -4.88 -21.97
CA ILE A 175 -5.26 -3.45 -22.30
C ILE A 175 -4.02 -2.79 -21.70
N TRP A 176 -3.33 -3.44 -20.75
CA TRP A 176 -2.17 -2.84 -20.10
C TRP A 176 -1.01 -2.68 -21.07
N SER A 177 -0.71 -1.41 -21.36
CA SER A 177 0.46 -0.94 -22.12
C SER A 177 0.93 0.39 -21.55
N ASN A 178 2.17 0.81 -21.86
CA ASN A 178 2.66 2.12 -21.42
C ASN A 178 1.73 3.24 -21.93
N ASP A 179 1.30 3.18 -23.20
CA ASP A 179 0.37 4.14 -23.79
C ASP A 179 -0.99 4.20 -23.07
N TYR A 180 -1.51 3.05 -22.63
CA TYR A 180 -2.73 3.00 -21.82
C TYR A 180 -2.55 3.75 -20.51
N PHE A 181 -1.47 3.50 -19.78
CA PHE A 181 -1.21 4.18 -18.51
C PHE A 181 -0.87 5.66 -18.67
N LEU A 182 -0.20 6.05 -19.76
CA LEU A 182 0.02 7.45 -20.11
C LEU A 182 -1.30 8.19 -20.32
N GLN A 183 -2.27 7.56 -21.00
CA GLN A 183 -3.63 8.13 -21.13
C GLN A 183 -4.34 8.26 -19.78
N LEU A 184 -4.19 7.29 -18.87
CA LEU A 184 -4.74 7.39 -17.52
C LEU A 184 -4.11 8.55 -16.72
N ALA A 185 -2.83 8.87 -16.96
CA ALA A 185 -2.19 10.01 -16.31
C ALA A 185 -2.83 11.35 -16.70
N GLU A 186 -3.35 11.49 -17.92
CA GLU A 186 -4.09 12.69 -18.34
C GLU A 186 -5.47 12.82 -17.67
N MET A 187 -6.00 11.72 -17.14
CA MET A 187 -7.31 11.69 -16.47
C MET A 187 -7.22 11.98 -14.97
N ILE A 188 -6.02 12.16 -14.43
CA ILE A 188 -5.79 12.49 -13.03
C ILE A 188 -6.47 13.80 -12.67
N LYS A 189 -7.10 13.83 -11.49
CA LYS A 189 -7.71 15.01 -10.91
C LYS A 189 -7.08 15.31 -9.57
N PHE A 190 -6.86 16.59 -9.29
CA PHE A 190 -6.42 17.06 -7.98
C PHE A 190 -7.58 17.68 -7.21
N GLN A 191 -7.53 17.62 -5.89
CA GLN A 191 -8.43 18.43 -5.05
C GLN A 191 -8.16 19.92 -5.31
N ASN A 192 -9.24 20.71 -5.21
CA ASN A 192 -9.17 22.16 -5.32
C ASN A 192 -8.44 22.73 -4.11
#